data_AF-A0A7X8WNZ5-F1
#
_entry.id   AF-A0A7X8WNZ5-F1
#
_cell.length_a   1.000
_cell.length_b   1.000
_cell.length_c   1.000
_cell.angle_alpha   90.00
_cell.angle_beta   90.00
_cell.angle_gamma   90.00
#
_symmetry.space_group_name_H-M   'P 1'
#
loop_
_entity.id
_entity.type
_entity.pdbx_description
1 polymer ?
#
loop_
_entity_poly.entity_id
_entity_poly.type
_entity_poly.pdbx_seq_one_letter_code
_entity_poly.pdbx_strand_id
1 'polypeptide(L)'
;MVANGKSIPRTYIGTESHEVCELPNLIGVQLESYERFLQLETIRKGLKPDPTLGLENVFQSTFPIDSPNGEMRLTYRGYTIDYDNVKFTETE
;
A
#
# COMPACT_ATOMS: atom_id res chain seq x y z
N MET A 1 -16.16 -24.57 -8.80
CA MET A 1 -15.36 -25.54 -9.58
C MET A 1 -16.30 -26.37 -10.44
N VAL A 2 -16.08 -26.41 -11.75
CA VAL A 2 -16.85 -27.28 -12.66
C VAL A 2 -16.39 -28.71 -12.42
N ALA A 3 -17.24 -29.54 -11.82
CA ALA A 3 -17.04 -30.98 -11.79
C ALA A 3 -17.07 -31.48 -13.25
N ASN A 4 -16.01 -32.15 -13.71
CA ASN A 4 -15.87 -32.84 -15.01
C ASN A 4 -15.34 -32.09 -16.23
N GLY A 5 -14.71 -30.92 -16.10
CA GLY A 5 -13.78 -30.41 -17.13
C GLY A 5 -14.34 -30.12 -18.53
N LYS A 6 -15.67 -30.17 -18.74
CA LYS A 6 -16.31 -29.75 -19.99
C LYS A 6 -16.63 -28.25 -19.91
N SER A 7 -16.15 -27.49 -20.89
CA SER A 7 -16.48 -26.07 -21.03
C SER A 7 -17.95 -25.90 -21.37
N ILE A 8 -18.65 -25.00 -20.66
CA ILE A 8 -20.05 -24.69 -20.87
C ILE A 8 -20.14 -23.48 -21.81
N PRO A 9 -20.80 -23.58 -22.98
CA PRO A 9 -20.96 -22.43 -23.87
C PRO A 9 -21.85 -21.37 -23.20
N ARG A 10 -21.39 -20.11 -23.19
CA ARG A 10 -22.12 -18.96 -22.65
C ARG A 10 -22.72 -18.17 -23.81
N THR A 11 -24.04 -17.96 -23.78
CA THR A 11 -24.73 -17.07 -24.72
C THR A 11 -25.01 -15.74 -24.04
N TYR A 12 -24.56 -14.64 -24.64
CA TYR A 12 -24.88 -13.30 -24.18
C TYR A 12 -26.17 -12.83 -24.87
N ILE A 13 -27.11 -12.27 -24.11
CA ILE A 13 -28.39 -11.76 -24.62
C ILE A 13 -28.48 -10.28 -24.24
N GLY A 14 -28.59 -9.41 -25.24
CA GLY A 14 -28.67 -7.95 -25.04
C GLY A 14 -28.37 -7.20 -26.34
N THR A 15 -28.64 -5.90 -26.35
CA THR A 15 -28.22 -4.99 -27.43
C THR A 15 -26.69 -4.91 -27.44
N GLU A 16 -26.06 -4.85 -28.63
CA GLU A 16 -24.62 -4.63 -28.73
C GLU A 16 -24.23 -3.31 -28.04
N SER A 17 -23.59 -3.43 -26.88
CA SER A 17 -23.01 -2.30 -26.15
C SER A 17 -21.52 -2.23 -26.45
N HIS A 18 -21.03 -1.04 -26.73
CA HIS A 18 -19.60 -0.80 -26.87
C HIS A 18 -19.00 -0.58 -25.48
N GLU A 19 -18.01 -1.39 -25.10
CA GLU A 19 -17.26 -1.20 -23.86
C GLU A 19 -16.43 0.08 -23.97
N VAL A 20 -16.79 1.10 -23.18
CA VAL A 20 -16.14 2.43 -23.21
C VAL A 20 -14.82 2.41 -22.44
N CYS A 21 -14.72 1.56 -21.42
CA CYS A 21 -13.50 1.32 -20.66
C CYS A 21 -13.51 -0.08 -20.07
N GLU A 22 -12.31 -0.64 -19.89
CA GLU A 22 -12.12 -1.92 -19.22
C GLU A 22 -12.42 -1.81 -17.72
N LEU A 23 -12.85 -2.93 -17.13
CA LEU A 23 -13.05 -3.01 -15.69
C LEU A 23 -11.71 -2.81 -14.96
N PRO A 24 -11.63 -1.90 -13.96
CA PRO A 24 -10.40 -1.65 -13.25
C PRO A 24 -10.05 -2.80 -12.29
N ASN A 25 -8.83 -2.77 -11.75
CA ASN A 25 -8.42 -3.66 -10.68
C ASN A 25 -9.29 -3.42 -9.43
N LEU A 26 -10.17 -4.37 -9.12
CA LEU A 26 -11.11 -4.27 -8.00
C LEU A 26 -10.44 -4.27 -6.61
N ILE A 27 -9.19 -4.72 -6.53
CA ILE A 27 -8.36 -4.64 -5.31
C ILE A 27 -7.26 -3.57 -5.39
N GLY A 28 -7.26 -2.77 -6.47
CA GLY A 28 -6.22 -1.78 -6.74
C GLY A 28 -6.17 -0.72 -5.65
N VAL A 29 -7.33 -0.27 -5.17
CA VAL A 29 -7.44 0.77 -4.14
C VAL A 29 -6.72 0.36 -2.85
N GLN A 30 -6.86 -0.90 -2.41
CA GLN A 30 -6.25 -1.39 -1.18
C GLN A 30 -4.72 -1.41 -1.30
N LEU A 31 -4.21 -1.93 -2.42
CA LEU A 31 -2.77 -2.00 -2.68
C LEU A 31 -2.16 -0.60 -2.83
N GLU A 32 -2.78 0.26 -3.63
CA GLU A 32 -2.33 1.64 -3.85
C GLU A 32 -2.37 2.48 -2.57
N SER A 33 -3.39 2.29 -1.73
CA SER A 33 -3.49 3.02 -0.47
C SER A 33 -2.38 2.63 0.51
N TYR A 34 -2.06 1.33 0.57
CA TYR A 34 -0.98 0.85 1.44
C TYR A 34 0.39 1.30 0.94
N GLU A 35 0.63 1.22 -0.37
CA GLU A 35 1.85 1.75 -0.97
C GLU A 35 1.98 3.26 -0.74
N ARG A 36 0.90 4.03 -0.90
CA ARG A 36 0.90 5.48 -0.61
C ARG A 36 1.16 5.79 0.86
N PHE A 37 0.70 4.92 1.77
CA PHE A 37 0.94 5.08 3.20
C PHE A 37 2.41 4.83 3.57
N LEU A 38 3.03 3.76 3.03
CA LEU A 38 4.40 3.38 3.38
C LEU A 38 5.48 3.97 2.47
N GLN A 39 5.13 4.41 1.27
CA GLN A 39 6.05 4.98 0.27
C GLN A 39 7.27 4.07 -0.03
N LEU A 40 7.05 2.76 -0.06
CA LEU A 40 8.10 1.75 -0.13
C LEU A 40 8.91 1.86 -1.40
N GLU A 41 8.26 2.04 -2.55
CA GLU A 41 8.92 2.14 -3.84
C GLU A 41 9.84 3.37 -3.91
N THR A 42 9.44 4.47 -3.28
CA THR A 42 10.27 5.69 -3.15
C THR A 42 11.52 5.39 -2.32
N ILE A 43 11.36 4.73 -1.18
CA ILE A 43 12.46 4.37 -0.28
C ILE A 43 13.41 3.37 -0.94
N ARG A 44 12.88 2.35 -1.64
CA ARG A 44 13.67 1.35 -2.39
C ARG A 44 14.52 1.98 -3.49
N LYS A 45 14.07 3.09 -4.09
CA LYS A 45 14.83 3.88 -5.07
C LYS A 45 15.86 4.81 -4.43
N GLY A 46 15.97 4.83 -3.09
CA GLY A 46 16.86 5.73 -2.36
C GLY A 46 16.39 7.19 -2.35
N LEU A 47 15.12 7.43 -2.69
CA LEU A 47 14.53 8.76 -2.66
C LEU A 47 13.94 9.05 -1.28
N LYS A 48 13.82 10.34 -0.94
CA LYS A 48 13.17 10.75 0.30
C LYS A 48 11.65 10.60 0.18
N PRO A 49 10.97 10.06 1.20
CA PRO A 49 9.51 10.02 1.22
C PRO A 49 8.92 11.44 1.26
N ASP A 50 7.73 11.60 0.70
CA ASP A 50 6.93 12.81 0.75
C ASP A 50 6.44 13.06 2.20
N PRO A 51 6.80 14.19 2.81
CA PRO A 51 6.44 14.50 4.20
C PRO A 51 4.96 14.79 4.41
N THR A 52 4.17 14.92 3.34
CA THR A 52 2.72 15.17 3.42
C THR A 52 1.89 13.90 3.40
N LEU A 53 2.52 12.73 3.22
CA LEU A 53 1.83 11.46 3.02
C LEU A 53 2.17 10.42 4.09
N GLY A 54 1.13 9.69 4.51
CA GLY A 54 1.27 8.40 5.18
C GLY A 54 2.12 8.41 6.44
N LEU A 55 2.95 7.38 6.59
CA LEU A 55 3.77 7.13 7.77
C LEU A 55 4.78 8.25 8.03
N GLU A 56 5.38 8.80 6.96
CA GLU A 56 6.32 9.91 7.07
C GLU A 56 5.65 11.14 7.69
N ASN A 57 4.45 11.50 7.21
CA ASN A 57 3.70 12.64 7.76
C ASN A 57 3.37 12.47 9.25
N VAL A 58 3.02 11.25 9.67
CA VAL A 58 2.74 10.94 11.07
C VAL A 58 3.98 11.16 11.93
N PHE A 59 5.16 10.70 11.49
CA PHE A 59 6.39 10.94 12.23
C PHE A 59 6.77 12.43 12.27
N GLN A 60 6.71 13.12 11.14
CA GLN A 60 7.04 14.54 11.07
C GLN A 60 6.10 15.43 11.89
N SER A 61 4.84 15.03 12.08
CA SER A 61 3.88 15.77 12.91
C SER A 61 3.96 15.43 14.40
N THR A 62 4.45 14.24 14.75
CA THR A 62 4.59 13.80 16.14
C THR A 62 5.92 14.25 16.75
N PHE A 63 6.98 14.31 15.95
CA PHE A 63 8.29 14.78 16.38
C PHE A 63 8.50 16.27 16.06
N PRO A 64 9.35 16.99 16.82
CA PRO A 64 10.15 16.50 17.95
C PRO A 64 9.34 16.32 19.24
N ILE A 65 9.82 15.44 20.13
CA ILE A 65 9.28 15.27 21.48
C ILE A 65 10.29 15.87 22.46
N ASP A 66 9.83 16.81 23.28
CA ASP A 66 10.62 17.48 24.31
C ASP A 66 10.28 16.93 25.70
N SER A 67 11.30 16.76 26.56
CA SER A 67 11.07 16.40 27.96
C SER A 67 10.41 17.55 28.72
N PRO A 68 9.57 17.27 29.74
CA PRO A 68 8.90 18.32 30.51
C PRO A 68 9.87 19.30 31.20
N ASN A 69 11.07 18.83 31.54
CA ASN A 69 12.13 19.63 32.16
C ASN A 69 13.06 20.32 31.12
N GLY A 70 12.87 20.07 29.83
CA GLY A 70 13.63 20.70 28.74
C GLY A 70 15.06 20.18 28.52
N GLU A 71 15.49 19.15 29.23
CA GLU A 71 16.85 18.61 29.13
C GLU A 71 17.05 17.66 27.95
N MET A 72 15.97 17.10 27.39
CA MET A 72 16.04 16.09 26.33
C MET A 72 15.09 16.43 25.18
N ARG A 73 15.56 16.20 23.94
CA ARG A 73 14.77 16.29 22.71
C ARG A 73 14.99 15.05 21.87
N LEU A 74 13.90 14.37 21.50
CA LEU A 74 13.92 13.30 20.51
C LEU A 74 13.53 13.89 19.14
N THR A 75 14.35 13.64 18.13
CA THR A 75 14.14 14.14 16.77
C THR A 75 14.07 12.99 15.78
N TYR A 76 13.12 13.08 14.86
CA TYR A 76 12.97 12.12 13.78
C TYR A 76 13.98 12.36 12.66
N ARG A 77 14.55 11.27 12.13
CA ARG A 77 15.54 11.29 11.03
C ARG A 77 15.05 10.57 9.77
N GLY A 78 14.23 9.53 9.93
CA GLY A 78 13.84 8.61 8.86
C GLY A 78 13.35 7.28 9.45
N TYR A 79 12.66 6.47 8.63
CA TYR A 79 12.36 5.07 8.92
C TYR A 79 12.88 4.17 7.80
N THR A 80 13.00 2.88 8.12
CA THR A 80 13.27 1.79 7.17
C THR A 80 12.34 0.64 7.50
N ILE A 81 11.98 -0.15 6.49
CA ILE A 81 11.17 -1.36 6.67
C ILE A 81 12.09 -2.57 6.55
N ASP A 82 12.10 -3.39 7.59
CA ASP A 82 12.90 -4.60 7.68
C ASP A 82 12.10 -5.79 7.14
N TYR A 83 12.49 -6.25 5.96
CA TYR A 83 11.92 -7.43 5.32
C TYR A 83 12.69 -8.72 5.64
N ASP A 84 13.93 -8.61 6.11
CA ASP A 84 14.81 -9.75 6.33
C ASP A 84 14.41 -10.51 7.61
N ASN A 85 13.79 -9.82 8.57
CA ASN A 85 13.32 -10.40 9.83
C ASN A 85 11.81 -10.73 9.86
N VAL A 86 11.16 -10.83 8.70
CA VAL A 86 9.74 -11.23 8.62
C VAL A 86 9.60 -12.70 9.04
N LYS A 87 8.94 -12.93 10.17
CA LYS A 87 8.83 -14.26 10.80
C LYS A 87 7.76 -15.17 10.18
N PHE A 88 6.78 -14.58 9.50
CA PHE A 88 5.63 -15.29 8.95
C PHE A 88 5.32 -14.79 7.55
N THR A 89 4.92 -15.70 6.70
CA THR A 89 4.42 -15.44 5.35
C THR A 89 2.90 -15.29 5.35
N GLU A 90 2.32 -14.90 4.22
CA GLU A 90 0.86 -14.73 4.09
C GLU A 90 0.06 -16.04 4.28
N THR A 91 0.72 -17.19 4.16
CA THR A 91 0.08 -18.52 4.20
C THR A 91 0.19 -19.24 5.55
N GLU A 92 0.98 -18.70 6.47
CA GLU A 92 1.27 -19.28 7.79
C GLU A 92 0.35 -18.73 8.88
#